data_AF-T0MSI3-F1
#
_entry.id   AF-T0MSI3-F1
#
_cell.length_a   1.000
_cell.length_b   1.000
_cell.length_c   1.000
_cell.angle_alpha   90.00
_cell.angle_beta   90.00
_cell.angle_gamma   90.00
#
_symmetry.space_group_name_H-M   'P 1'
#
loop_
_entity.id
_entity.type
_entity.pdbx_description
1 polymer ?
#
loop_
_entity_poly.entity_id
_entity_poly.type
_entity_poly.pdbx_seq_one_letter_code
_entity_poly.pdbx_strand_id
1 'polypeptide(L)'
;MSDLPDQSRITVRLSLGAVNKINELIEEGKFKNISEFIREAIESHLDELTSTGPSKKMTLRLPRNEVENIDVIVNKGMAVDGEDLIRTAVRDYIRDKIRELEKEQLSRAANNG
;
A
#
# COMPACT_ATOMS: atom_id res chain seq x y z
N MET A 1 32.91 -9.34 -19.62
CA MET A 1 32.29 -9.09 -18.31
C MET A 1 32.07 -7.60 -18.22
N SER A 2 30.82 -7.17 -18.24
CA SER A 2 30.46 -5.75 -18.23
C SER A 2 30.64 -5.17 -16.83
N ASP A 3 31.65 -4.32 -16.66
CA ASP A 3 31.81 -3.38 -15.54
C ASP A 3 30.71 -2.31 -15.62
N LEU A 4 29.47 -2.71 -15.31
CA LEU A 4 28.46 -1.71 -14.97
C LEU A 4 28.71 -1.31 -13.52
N PRO A 5 28.83 -0.01 -13.20
CA PRO A 5 28.96 0.41 -11.82
C PRO A 5 27.71 -0.01 -11.05
N ASP A 6 27.90 -0.74 -9.93
CA ASP A 6 26.82 -1.20 -9.03
C ASP A 6 25.94 -0.05 -8.52
N GLN A 7 26.38 1.21 -8.64
CA GLN A 7 25.62 2.39 -8.23
C GLN A 7 25.77 3.54 -9.22
N SER A 8 24.64 4.16 -9.55
CA SER A 8 24.57 5.40 -10.35
C SER A 8 24.30 6.60 -9.46
N ARG A 9 25.04 7.71 -9.67
CA ARG A 9 24.82 8.97 -8.95
C ARG A 9 23.76 9.81 -9.66
N ILE A 10 22.71 10.15 -8.93
CA ILE A 10 21.61 11.00 -9.41
C ILE A 10 21.66 12.34 -8.66
N THR A 11 21.54 13.46 -9.37
CA THR A 11 21.39 14.80 -8.78
C THR A 11 20.04 15.36 -9.16
N VAL A 12 19.21 15.68 -8.17
CA VAL A 12 17.86 16.24 -8.37
C VAL A 12 17.73 17.56 -7.64
N ARG A 13 16.92 18.48 -8.18
CA ARG A 13 16.53 19.71 -7.50
C ARG A 13 15.16 19.51 -6.89
N LEU A 14 15.04 19.74 -5.58
CA LEU A 14 13.79 19.66 -4.85
C LEU A 14 13.35 21.06 -4.42
N SER A 15 12.04 21.24 -4.27
CA SER A 15 11.51 22.49 -3.70
C SER A 15 11.92 22.60 -2.22
N LEU A 16 12.08 23.84 -1.74
CA LEU A 16 12.41 24.09 -0.33
C LEU A 16 11.39 23.46 0.62
N GLY A 17 10.10 23.52 0.27
CA GLY A 17 9.04 22.91 1.07
C GLY A 17 9.13 21.38 1.14
N ALA A 18 9.57 20.72 0.07
CA ALA A 18 9.82 19.28 0.11
C ALA A 18 11.01 18.94 1.01
N VAL A 19 12.11 19.69 0.89
CA VAL A 19 13.31 19.48 1.74
C VAL A 19 12.98 19.68 3.22
N ASN A 20 12.18 20.69 3.57
CA ASN A 20 11.77 20.94 4.95
C ASN A 20 10.97 19.77 5.54
N LYS A 21 9.99 19.23 4.79
CA LYS A 21 9.22 18.05 5.23
C LYS A 21 10.09 16.81 5.41
N ILE A 22 11.09 16.63 4.56
CA ILE A 22 12.04 15.51 4.71
C ILE A 22 12.87 15.69 5.98
N ASN A 23 13.33 16.90 6.26
CA ASN A 23 14.06 17.20 7.50
C ASN A 23 13.19 16.97 8.74
N GLU A 24 11.92 17.36 8.74
CA GLU A 24 10.97 17.05 9.83
C GLU A 24 10.90 15.54 10.11
N LEU A 25 10.80 14.72 9.05
CA LEU A 25 10.78 13.25 9.21
C LEU A 25 12.11 12.68 9.75
N ILE A 26 13.24 13.31 9.43
CA ILE A 26 14.56 12.94 9.97
C ILE A 26 14.66 13.34 11.44
N GLU A 27 14.16 14.51 11.81
CA GLU A 27 14.10 14.98 13.21
C GLU A 27 13.19 14.09 14.08
N GLU A 28 12.09 13.58 13.51
CA GLU A 28 11.24 12.56 14.13
C GLU A 28 11.93 11.18 14.28
N GLY A 29 13.14 11.02 13.73
CA GLY A 29 13.92 9.78 13.79
C GLY A 29 13.44 8.68 12.84
N LYS A 30 12.55 9.00 11.90
CA LYS A 30 12.03 8.02 10.92
C LYS A 30 13.08 7.63 9.87
N PHE A 31 14.03 8.52 9.59
CA PHE A 31 15.13 8.32 8.65
C PHE A 31 16.41 8.95 9.20
N LYS A 32 17.58 8.41 8.86
CA LYS A 32 18.89 8.92 9.33
C LYS A 32 19.32 10.16 8.57
N ASN A 33 19.00 10.25 7.27
CA ASN A 33 19.38 11.38 6.42
C ASN A 33 18.54 11.44 5.13
N ILE A 34 18.66 12.55 4.40
CA ILE A 34 17.93 12.80 3.15
C ILE A 34 18.22 11.71 2.10
N SER A 35 19.46 11.24 1.99
CA SER A 35 19.83 10.22 0.99
C SER A 35 19.19 8.86 1.27
N GLU A 36 19.01 8.50 2.54
CA GLU A 36 18.26 7.29 2.92
C GLU A 36 16.79 7.46 2.54
N PHE A 37 16.14 8.55 2.96
CA PHE A 37 14.76 8.85 2.60
C PHE A 37 14.51 8.78 1.08
N ILE A 38 15.36 9.43 0.28
CA ILE A 38 15.20 9.48 -1.18
C ILE A 38 15.39 8.09 -1.81
N ARG A 39 16.36 7.30 -1.34
CA ARG A 39 16.56 5.93 -1.84
C ARG A 39 15.36 5.05 -1.53
N GLU A 40 14.91 5.02 -0.27
CA GLU A 40 13.75 4.23 0.13
C GLU A 40 12.47 4.67 -0.59
N ALA A 41 12.27 5.98 -0.77
CA ALA A 41 11.12 6.50 -1.51
C ALA A 41 11.14 6.06 -2.98
N ILE A 42 12.31 6.09 -3.63
CA ILE A 42 12.45 5.65 -5.03
C ILE A 42 12.24 4.13 -5.12
N GLU A 43 12.91 3.34 -4.28
CA GLU A 43 12.78 1.88 -4.29
C GLU A 43 11.33 1.46 -4.02
N SER A 44 10.69 2.00 -2.99
CA SER A 44 9.29 1.70 -2.67
C SER A 44 8.34 2.06 -3.81
N HIS A 45 8.59 3.16 -4.52
CA HIS A 45 7.76 3.57 -5.64
C HIS A 45 8.01 2.73 -6.89
N LEU A 46 9.25 2.34 -7.15
CA LEU A 46 9.59 1.41 -8.22
C LEU A 46 8.98 0.03 -7.97
N ASP A 47 9.04 -0.48 -6.74
CA ASP A 47 8.40 -1.74 -6.37
C ASP A 47 6.89 -1.67 -6.61
N GLU A 48 6.23 -0.56 -6.25
CA GLU A 48 4.81 -0.37 -6.50
C GLU A 48 4.46 -0.40 -7.99
N LEU A 49 5.30 0.20 -8.84
CA LEU A 49 5.06 0.30 -10.29
C LEU A 49 5.48 -0.96 -11.07
N THR A 50 6.47 -1.69 -10.58
CA THR A 50 7.08 -2.83 -11.30
C THR A 50 6.72 -4.19 -10.72
N SER A 51 6.06 -4.23 -9.56
CA SER A 51 5.59 -5.49 -8.97
C SER A 51 4.60 -6.19 -9.92
N THR A 52 5.05 -7.33 -10.44
CA THR A 52 4.28 -8.23 -11.31
C THR A 52 3.81 -9.49 -10.56
N GLY A 53 3.85 -9.45 -9.22
CA GLY A 53 3.42 -10.56 -8.37
C GLY A 53 1.89 -10.77 -8.34
N PRO A 54 1.42 -11.85 -7.70
CA PRO A 54 -0.02 -12.12 -7.53
C PRO A 54 -0.73 -11.07 -6.65
N SER A 55 0.04 -10.23 -5.94
CA SER A 55 -0.46 -9.14 -5.11
C SER A 55 -0.11 -7.79 -5.73
N LYS A 56 -1.12 -6.94 -5.93
CA LYS A 56 -0.96 -5.55 -6.36
C LYS A 56 -1.10 -4.62 -5.16
N LYS A 57 -0.12 -3.75 -4.93
CA LYS A 57 -0.21 -2.71 -3.89
C LYS A 57 -1.27 -1.69 -4.31
N MET A 58 -2.13 -1.31 -3.37
CA MET A 58 -3.21 -0.35 -3.59
C MET A 58 -3.14 0.71 -2.50
N THR A 59 -2.99 1.96 -2.90
CA THR A 59 -3.01 3.10 -1.97
C THR A 59 -4.42 3.69 -1.93
N LEU A 60 -5.03 3.71 -0.74
CA LEU A 60 -6.37 4.24 -0.50
C LEU A 60 -6.32 5.41 0.49
N ARG A 61 -7.23 6.37 0.33
CA ARG A 61 -7.42 7.46 1.30
C ARG A 61 -8.71 7.22 2.06
N LEU A 62 -8.61 7.09 3.37
CA LEU A 62 -9.75 6.93 4.27
C LEU A 62 -9.98 8.23 5.08
N PRO A 63 -11.22 8.55 5.44
CA PRO A 63 -11.51 9.52 6.47
C PRO A 63 -10.75 9.23 7.76
N ARG A 64 -10.27 10.27 8.44
CA ARG A 64 -9.49 10.13 9.69
C ARG A 64 -10.22 9.28 10.74
N ASN A 65 -11.52 9.49 10.89
CA ASN A 65 -12.35 8.74 11.85
C ASN A 65 -12.35 7.22 11.55
N GLU A 66 -12.26 6.81 10.28
CA GLU A 66 -12.20 5.39 9.92
C GLU A 66 -10.83 4.79 10.25
N VAL A 67 -9.75 5.55 10.04
CA VAL A 67 -8.40 5.14 10.44
C VAL A 67 -8.33 4.95 11.95
N GLU A 68 -8.88 5.90 12.73
CA GLU A 68 -8.93 5.79 14.20
C GLU A 68 -9.75 4.57 14.65
N ASN A 69 -10.85 4.23 13.96
CA ASN A 69 -11.61 3.01 14.24
C ASN A 69 -10.82 1.74 13.94
N ILE A 70 -10.04 1.72 12.85
CA ILE A 70 -9.14 0.62 12.51
C ILE A 70 -8.12 0.42 13.65
N ASP A 71 -7.50 1.51 14.12
CA ASP A 71 -6.54 1.45 15.22
C ASP A 71 -7.18 0.89 16.51
N VAL A 72 -8.42 1.28 16.82
CA VAL A 72 -9.16 0.72 17.98
C VAL A 72 -9.36 -0.79 17.85
N ILE A 73 -9.68 -1.29 16.66
CA ILE A 73 -9.91 -2.73 16.41
C ILE A 73 -8.60 -3.51 16.56
N VAL A 74 -7.50 -2.99 15.99
CA VAL A 74 -6.17 -3.59 16.10
C VAL A 74 -5.71 -3.61 17.56
N ASN A 75 -5.87 -2.49 18.29
CA ASN A 75 -5.51 -2.40 19.70
C ASN A 75 -6.31 -3.34 20.62
N LYS A 76 -7.49 -3.79 20.18
CA LYS A 76 -8.28 -4.83 20.87
C LYS A 76 -7.81 -6.26 20.57
N GLY A 77 -6.76 -6.42 19.77
CA GLY A 77 -6.19 -7.71 19.40
C GLY A 77 -7.02 -8.50 18.39
N MET A 78 -7.94 -7.85 17.66
CA MET A 78 -8.79 -8.52 16.67
C MET A 78 -8.09 -8.73 15.32
N ALA A 79 -6.99 -8.03 15.06
CA ALA A 79 -6.14 -8.18 13.89
C ALA A 79 -4.67 -7.93 14.29
N VAL A 80 -3.74 -8.43 13.46
CA VAL A 80 -2.29 -8.26 13.72
C VAL A 80 -1.88 -6.80 13.54
N ASP A 81 -2.38 -6.16 12.48
CA ASP A 81 -2.20 -4.75 12.18
C ASP A 81 -3.36 -4.22 11.33
N GLY A 82 -3.34 -2.92 11.01
CA GLY A 82 -4.37 -2.29 10.20
C GLY A 82 -4.42 -2.81 8.76
N GLU A 83 -3.29 -3.21 8.18
CA GLU A 83 -3.25 -3.76 6.83
C GLU A 83 -3.89 -5.15 6.77
N ASP A 84 -3.63 -5.99 7.76
CA ASP A 84 -4.21 -7.32 7.91
C ASP A 84 -5.72 -7.25 8.10
N LEU A 85 -6.19 -6.30 8.93
CA LEU A 85 -7.62 -6.04 9.10
C LEU A 85 -8.28 -5.67 7.76
N ILE A 86 -7.72 -4.70 7.03
CA ILE A 86 -8.25 -4.25 5.75
C ILE A 86 -8.23 -5.39 4.72
N ARG A 87 -7.13 -6.15 4.65
CA ARG A 87 -6.98 -7.28 3.72
C ARG A 87 -8.03 -8.35 3.97
N THR A 88 -8.28 -8.66 5.24
CA THR A 88 -9.28 -9.65 5.64
C THR A 88 -10.68 -9.17 5.29
N ALA A 89 -11.03 -7.94 5.66
CA ALA A 89 -12.32 -7.34 5.36
C ALA A 89 -12.61 -7.30 3.85
N VAL A 90 -11.63 -6.88 3.04
CA VAL A 90 -11.74 -6.86 1.57
C VAL A 90 -11.89 -8.28 1.01
N ARG A 91 -11.12 -9.25 1.51
CA ARG A 91 -11.18 -10.65 1.06
C ARG A 91 -12.55 -11.25 1.30
N ASP A 92 -13.10 -11.09 2.50
CA ASP A 92 -14.40 -11.65 2.86
C ASP A 92 -15.53 -10.99 2.08
N TYR A 93 -15.48 -9.66 1.94
CA TYR A 93 -16.44 -8.92 1.12
C TYR A 93 -16.44 -9.40 -0.35
N ILE A 94 -15.26 -9.51 -0.96
CA ILE A 94 -15.15 -9.98 -2.35
C ILE A 94 -15.65 -11.43 -2.48
N ARG A 95 -15.30 -12.31 -1.54
CA ARG A 95 -15.72 -13.71 -1.56
C ARG A 95 -17.25 -13.82 -1.52
N ASP A 96 -17.90 -13.06 -0.66
CA ASP A 96 -19.35 -13.10 -0.53
C ASP A 96 -20.03 -12.49 -1.76
N LYS A 97 -19.51 -11.39 -2.31
CA LYS A 97 -20.03 -10.80 -3.56
C LYS A 97 -19.87 -11.70 -4.78
N ILE A 98 -18.75 -12.41 -4.92
CA ILE A 98 -18.58 -13.37 -6.02
C ILE A 98 -19.60 -14.50 -5.92
N ARG A 99 -19.82 -15.05 -4.71
CA ARG A 99 -20.82 -16.10 -4.47
C ARG A 99 -22.24 -15.64 -4.80
N GLU A 100 -22.59 -14.41 -4.47
CA GLU A 100 -23.89 -13.82 -4.84
C GLU A 100 -24.04 -13.75 -6.37
N LEU A 101 -23.03 -13.23 -7.07
CA LEU A 101 -23.05 -13.11 -8.53
C LEU A 101 -23.11 -14.48 -9.24
N GLU A 102 -22.40 -15.49 -8.74
CA GLU A 102 -22.46 -16.86 -9.26
C GLU A 102 -23.86 -17.47 -9.10
N LYS A 103 -24.48 -17.29 -7.93
CA LYS A 103 -25.86 -17.75 -7.69
C LYS A 103 -26.86 -17.07 -8.62
N GLU A 104 -26.73 -15.76 -8.83
CA GLU A 104 -27.58 -15.03 -9.78
C GLU A 104 -27.44 -15.56 -11.20
N GLN A 105 -26.21 -15.81 -11.66
CA GLN A 105 -25.97 -16.36 -13.01
C GLN A 105 -26.56 -17.77 -13.17
N LEU A 106 -26.39 -18.64 -12.17
CA LEU A 106 -27.01 -19.97 -12.16
C LEU A 106 -28.54 -19.89 -12.21
N SER A 107 -29.15 -18.97 -11.45
CA SER A 107 -30.60 -18.79 -11.46
C SER A 107 -31.15 -18.27 -12.80
N ARG A 108 -30.40 -17.41 -13.49
CA ARG A 108 -30.75 -16.90 -14.83
C ARG A 108 -30.59 -17.97 -15.91
N ALA A 109 -29.56 -18.82 -15.80
CA ALA A 109 -29.38 -19.95 -16.71
C ALA A 109 -30.48 -21.00 -16.55
N ALA A 110 -30.95 -21.25 -15.33
CA ALA A 110 -32.02 -22.21 -15.03
C ALA A 110 -33.42 -21.72 -15.45
N ASN A 111 -33.65 -20.41 -15.52
CA ASN A 111 -34.93 -19.83 -15.96
C ASN A 111 -35.04 -19.62 -17.49
N ASN A 112 -33.95 -19.79 -18.23
CA ASN A 112 -33.88 -19.57 -19.68
C ASN A 112 -33.69 -20.88 -20.48
N GLY A 113 -33.77 -22.04 -19.83
CA GLY A 113 -33.78 -23.37 -20.46
C GLY A 113 -35.08 -24.11 -20.17
#